data_AF-A0A932E3F8-F1
#
_entry.id   AF-A0A932E3F8-F1
#
_cell.length_a   1.000
_cell.length_b   1.000
_cell.length_c   1.000
_cell.angle_alpha   90.00
_cell.angle_beta   90.00
_cell.angle_gamma   90.00
#
_symmetry.space_group_name_H-M   'P 1'
#
loop_
_entity.id
_entity.type
_entity.pdbx_description
1 polymer ?
#
loop_
_entity_poly.entity_id
_entity_poly.type
_entity_poly.pdbx_seq_one_letter_code
_entity_poly.pdbx_strand_id
1 'polypeptide(L)'
;MSQSLPADETARILQDRARALAKPLEEPSAPGETLDLLLFGLAGERYGIDAAHVLEVVQLPELVPVPCTPPVVLGVVNHRGRVLTVLDLRRL
;
A
#
# COMPACT_ATOMS: atom_id res chain seq x y z
N MET A 1 55.43 10.14 -0.37
CA MET A 1 55.69 9.71 1.02
C MET A 1 54.41 9.14 1.60
N SER A 2 54.20 7.83 1.44
CA SER A 2 53.03 7.12 1.98
C SER A 2 53.38 6.71 3.42
N GLN A 3 53.00 7.53 4.40
CA GLN A 3 53.12 7.13 5.80
C GLN A 3 52.01 6.12 6.10
N SER A 4 52.36 4.83 6.20
CA SER A 4 51.47 3.80 6.72
C SER A 4 51.28 4.06 8.21
N LEU A 5 50.06 4.42 8.62
CA LEU A 5 49.69 4.46 10.03
C LEU A 5 49.84 3.05 10.63
N PRO A 6 50.39 2.91 11.85
CA PRO A 6 50.43 1.63 12.56
C PRO A 6 49.00 1.05 12.67
N ALA A 7 48.88 -0.27 12.62
CA ALA A 7 47.58 -0.97 12.59
C ALA A 7 46.66 -0.56 13.76
N ASP A 8 47.24 -0.31 14.93
CA ASP A 8 46.54 0.11 16.14
C ASP A 8 45.94 1.53 16.04
N GLU A 9 46.61 2.42 15.32
CA GLU A 9 46.15 3.80 15.11
C GLU A 9 45.04 3.84 14.07
N THR A 10 45.13 2.99 13.04
CA THR A 10 44.05 2.80 12.07
C THR A 10 42.79 2.26 12.77
N ALA A 11 42.96 1.27 13.65
CA ALA A 11 41.85 0.71 14.44
C ALA A 11 41.17 1.77 15.30
N ARG A 12 41.95 2.61 16.00
CA ARG A 12 41.42 3.74 16.79
C ARG A 12 40.65 4.74 15.95
N ILE A 13 41.22 5.18 14.83
CA ILE A 13 40.56 6.14 13.93
C ILE A 13 39.25 5.57 13.38
N LEU A 14 39.24 4.29 12.98
CA LEU A 14 38.04 3.62 12.51
C LEU A 14 37.01 3.46 13.62
N GLN A 15 37.43 3.20 14.85
CA GLN A 15 36.54 3.03 16.01
C GLN A 15 35.93 4.36 16.46
N ASP A 16 36.71 5.44 16.47
CA ASP A 16 36.23 6.79 16.76
C ASP A 16 35.25 7.27 15.68
N ARG A 17 35.54 6.98 14.41
CA ARG A 17 34.62 7.27 13.30
C ARG A 17 33.36 6.42 13.36
N ALA A 18 33.48 5.13 13.67
CA ALA A 18 32.32 4.25 13.84
C ALA A 18 31.42 4.77 14.96
N ARG A 19 32.00 5.25 16.07
CA ARG A 19 31.24 5.84 17.18
C ARG A 19 30.59 7.18 16.81
N ALA A 20 31.27 8.02 16.03
CA ALA A 20 30.72 9.29 15.56
C ALA A 20 29.63 9.12 14.49
N LEU A 21 29.74 8.09 13.64
CA LEU A 21 28.78 7.76 12.58
C LEU A 21 27.66 6.82 13.04
N ALA A 22 27.79 6.21 14.22
CA ALA A 22 26.73 5.47 14.88
C ALA A 22 25.64 6.46 15.35
N LYS A 23 24.92 7.06 14.40
CA LYS A 23 23.50 7.28 14.59
C LYS A 23 22.91 5.92 14.93
N PRO A 24 22.11 5.78 16.01
CA PRO A 24 21.16 4.69 16.08
C PRO A 24 20.47 4.64 14.71
N LEU A 25 20.29 3.44 14.12
CA LEU A 25 19.26 3.30 13.08
C LEU A 25 18.05 4.05 13.64
N GLU A 26 17.63 5.12 12.97
CA GLU A 26 16.48 5.88 13.40
C GLU A 26 15.35 4.86 13.49
N GLU A 27 15.04 4.39 14.71
CA GLU A 27 13.80 3.69 14.96
C GLU A 27 12.73 4.65 14.45
N PRO A 28 11.84 4.19 13.55
CA PRO A 28 10.94 5.07 12.82
C PRO A 28 10.38 6.14 13.75
N SER A 29 10.89 7.36 13.55
CA SER A 29 10.63 8.50 14.40
C SER A 29 9.17 8.89 14.20
N ALA A 30 8.33 8.51 15.16
CA ALA A 30 6.88 8.42 15.05
C ALA A 30 6.41 7.33 14.04
N PRO A 31 5.26 6.68 14.27
CA PRO A 31 4.62 5.97 13.18
C PRO A 31 4.43 6.99 12.05
N GLY A 32 5.17 6.83 10.94
CA GLY A 32 4.82 7.50 9.71
C GLY A 32 3.35 7.23 9.41
N GLU A 33 2.67 8.12 8.70
CA GLU A 33 1.25 7.92 8.35
C GLU A 33 1.07 6.51 7.79
N THR A 34 0.34 5.68 8.53
CA THR A 34 0.02 4.31 8.13
C THR A 34 -1.23 4.37 7.29
N LEU A 35 -1.16 3.77 6.10
CA LEU A 35 -2.31 3.69 5.19
C LEU A 35 -2.91 2.29 5.29
N ASP A 36 -4.14 2.22 5.80
CA ASP A 36 -4.91 0.98 5.84
C ASP A 36 -5.48 0.68 4.45
N LEU A 37 -5.18 -0.51 3.92
CA LEU A 37 -5.60 -0.92 2.58
C LEU A 37 -6.47 -2.18 2.63
N LEU A 38 -7.58 -2.17 1.90
CA LEU A 38 -8.29 -3.38 1.51
C LEU A 38 -7.65 -3.97 0.27
N LEU A 39 -7.10 -5.18 0.39
CA LEU A 39 -6.47 -5.90 -0.71
C LEU A 39 -7.43 -6.88 -1.38
N PHE A 40 -7.42 -6.91 -2.71
CA PHE A 40 -8.22 -7.86 -3.50
C PHE A 40 -7.48 -8.29 -4.77
N GLY A 41 -7.87 -9.44 -5.32
CA GLY A 41 -7.33 -9.96 -6.58
C GLY A 41 -8.19 -9.56 -7.78
N LEU A 42 -7.56 -9.14 -8.87
CA LEU A 42 -8.22 -8.82 -10.13
C LEU A 42 -7.31 -9.24 -11.30
N ALA A 43 -7.84 -10.04 -12.23
CA ALA A 43 -7.11 -10.47 -13.43
C ALA A 43 -5.71 -11.10 -13.18
N GLY A 44 -5.52 -11.76 -12.03
CA GLY A 44 -4.24 -12.39 -11.65
C GLY A 44 -3.32 -11.50 -10.82
N GLU A 45 -3.64 -10.22 -10.67
CA GLU A 45 -2.85 -9.22 -9.93
C GLU A 45 -3.52 -8.83 -8.60
N ARG A 46 -2.73 -8.27 -7.67
CA ARG A 46 -3.21 -7.76 -6.38
C ARG A 46 -3.34 -6.24 -6.42
N TYR A 47 -4.50 -5.75 -6.03
CA TYR A 47 -4.82 -4.33 -5.92
C TYR A 47 -5.16 -3.98 -4.47
N GLY A 48 -5.05 -2.68 -4.15
CA GLY A 48 -5.40 -2.12 -2.84
C GLY A 48 -6.25 -0.86 -3.00
N ILE A 49 -7.27 -0.71 -2.17
CA ILE A 49 -8.04 0.52 -2.01
C ILE A 49 -7.86 1.00 -0.56
N ASP A 50 -7.68 2.29 -0.37
CA ASP A 50 -7.69 2.92 0.95
C ASP A 50 -8.97 2.54 1.71
N ALA A 51 -8.81 1.89 2.85
CA ALA A 51 -9.90 1.41 3.68
C ALA A 51 -10.82 2.55 4.14
N ALA A 52 -10.31 3.80 4.23
CA ALA A 52 -11.14 4.97 4.53
C ALA A 52 -12.24 5.23 3.48
N HIS A 53 -12.07 4.75 2.25
CA HIS A 53 -13.05 4.87 1.17
C HIS A 53 -13.96 3.64 1.02
N VAL A 54 -13.76 2.58 1.82
CA VAL A 54 -14.55 1.35 1.74
C VAL A 54 -15.69 1.38 2.75
N LEU A 55 -16.93 1.41 2.26
CA LEU A 55 -18.11 1.35 3.13
C LEU A 55 -18.35 -0.06 3.68
N GLU A 56 -18.28 -1.07 2.82
CA GLU A 56 -18.53 -2.47 3.19
C GLU A 56 -18.06 -3.44 2.10
N VAL A 57 -17.83 -4.70 2.51
CA VAL A 57 -17.58 -5.83 1.61
C VAL A 57 -18.78 -6.74 1.66
N VAL A 58 -19.46 -6.89 0.52
CA VAL A 58 -20.65 -7.73 0.40
C VAL A 58 -20.44 -8.77 -0.68
N GLN A 59 -21.12 -9.91 -0.54
CA GLN A 59 -21.24 -10.85 -1.63
C GLN A 59 -22.11 -10.24 -2.72
N LEU A 60 -21.72 -10.40 -3.99
CA LEU A 60 -22.44 -9.86 -5.13
C LEU A 60 -23.88 -10.42 -5.16
N PRO A 61 -24.92 -9.60 -4.93
CA PRO A 61 -26.30 -10.04 -5.02
C PRO A 61 -26.74 -10.16 -6.49
N GLU A 62 -27.98 -10.57 -6.71
CA GLU A 62 -28.56 -10.58 -8.06
C GLU A 62 -28.59 -9.17 -8.66
N LEU A 63 -28.09 -9.07 -9.90
CA LEU A 63 -27.99 -7.82 -10.65
C LEU A 63 -29.23 -7.59 -11.50
N VAL A 64 -29.75 -6.37 -11.49
CA VAL A 64 -30.78 -5.94 -12.43
C VAL A 64 -30.08 -5.21 -13.59
N PRO A 65 -30.15 -5.72 -14.83
CA PRO A 65 -29.50 -5.08 -15.97
C PRO A 65 -30.16 -3.74 -16.31
N VAL A 66 -29.35 -2.76 -16.70
CA VAL A 66 -29.83 -1.43 -17.10
C VAL A 66 -29.62 -1.23 -18.61
N PRO A 67 -30.70 -1.02 -19.39
CA PRO A 67 -30.58 -0.78 -20.82
C PRO A 67 -29.71 0.43 -21.18
N CYS A 68 -29.11 0.40 -22.37
CA CYS A 68 -28.35 1.53 -22.94
C CYS A 68 -27.17 2.02 -22.07
N THR A 69 -26.56 1.14 -21.28
CA THR A 69 -25.38 1.46 -20.47
C THR A 69 -24.07 1.03 -21.13
N PRO A 70 -22.94 1.70 -20.82
CA PRO A 70 -21.63 1.27 -21.30
C PRO A 70 -21.26 -0.14 -20.81
N PRO A 71 -20.38 -0.90 -21.52
CA PRO A 71 -20.04 -2.29 -21.17
C PRO A 71 -19.42 -2.51 -19.79
N VAL A 72 -18.91 -1.45 -19.17
CA VAL A 72 -18.35 -1.45 -17.81
C VAL A 72 -19.43 -1.52 -16.74
N VAL A 73 -20.67 -1.13 -17.05
CA VAL A 73 -21.80 -1.21 -16.13
C VAL A 73 -22.41 -2.61 -16.21
N LEU A 74 -22.37 -3.35 -15.11
CA LEU A 74 -23.00 -4.67 -15.02
C LEU A 74 -24.50 -4.57 -14.74
N GLY A 75 -24.94 -3.50 -14.09
CA GLY A 75 -26.33 -3.25 -13.73
C GLY A 75 -26.44 -2.48 -12.43
N VAL A 76 -27.58 -2.64 -11.76
CA VAL A 76 -27.85 -2.07 -10.44
C VAL A 76 -28.25 -3.15 -9.44
N VAL A 77 -28.01 -2.86 -8.17
CA VAL A 77 -28.45 -3.69 -7.04
C VAL A 77 -29.18 -2.80 -6.03
N ASN A 78 -30.17 -3.37 -5.34
CA ASN A 78 -30.73 -2.73 -4.17
C ASN A 78 -29.97 -3.22 -2.93
N HIS A 79 -29.22 -2.32 -2.31
CA HIS A 79 -28.54 -2.58 -1.05
C HIS A 79 -29.14 -1.74 0.06
N ARG A 80 -29.83 -2.39 1.01
CA ARG A 80 -30.48 -1.76 2.17
C ARG A 80 -31.38 -0.57 1.80
N GLY A 81 -32.15 -0.69 0.72
CA GLY A 81 -33.05 0.35 0.22
C GLY A 81 -32.38 1.40 -0.66
N ARG A 82 -31.08 1.28 -0.94
CA ARG A 82 -30.34 2.18 -1.83
C ARG A 82 -30.01 1.46 -3.13
N VAL A 83 -30.36 2.07 -4.26
CA VAL A 83 -29.97 1.57 -5.57
C VAL A 83 -28.52 1.96 -5.83
N LEU A 84 -27.66 0.96 -6.02
CA LEU A 84 -26.23 1.13 -6.29
C LEU A 84 -25.90 0.58 -7.68
N THR A 85 -25.09 1.30 -8.44
CA THR A 85 -24.54 0.84 -9.72
C THR A 85 -23.36 -0.09 -9.47
N VAL A 86 -23.33 -1.21 -10.18
CA VAL A 86 -22.21 -2.16 -10.11
C VAL A 86 -21.39 -2.06 -11.39
N LEU A 87 -20.08 -1.88 -11.23
CA LEU A 87 -19.11 -1.76 -12.31
C LEU A 87 -18.22 -3.01 -12.37
N ASP A 88 -17.91 -3.49 -13.57
CA ASP A 88 -16.88 -4.52 -13.76
C ASP A 88 -15.51 -3.86 -13.80
N LEU A 89 -14.73 -3.99 -12.73
CA LEU A 89 -13.39 -3.43 -12.65
C LEU A 89 -12.43 -3.99 -13.71
N ARG A 90 -12.72 -5.15 -14.31
CA ARG A 90 -11.90 -5.70 -15.41
C ARG A 90 -12.12 -4.99 -16.74
N ARG A 91 -13.20 -4.21 -16.85
CA ARG A 91 -13.61 -3.49 -18.07
C ARG A 91 -13.47 -1.97 -17.95
N LEU A 92 -13.07 -1.48 -16.77
CA LEU A 92 -12.58 -0.11 -16.58
C LEU A 92 -11.21 0.03 -17.25
#